data_AF-A0A8C2JMA9-F1
#
_entry.id   AF-A0A8C2JMA9-F1
#
_cell.length_a   1.000
_cell.length_b   1.000
_cell.length_c   1.000
_cell.angle_alpha   90.00
_cell.angle_beta   90.00
_cell.angle_gamma   90.00
#
_symmetry.space_group_name_H-M   'P 1'
#
loop_
_entity.id
_entity.type
_entity.pdbx_description
1 polymer ?
#
loop_
_entity_poly.entity_id
_entity_poly.type
_entity_poly.pdbx_seq_one_letter_code
_entity_poly.pdbx_strand_id
1 'polypeptide(L)'
;MSDVVEKTLTALPGLFESQTGAAKITNRLRQLIKSITELTSKHEEENLIKRELSAIKEQVSSPNTTMKQMREIMVRAMYCEMLGYDASFTYIHAIKLAQKGGVLEKRVGYLAVSLFLNEGHELLLLLVNTVLKDLQSTNLIEVCMALTVVAQVFPKDMIPAVLPLVEDKLSHPKEIIRRKAVLALYKFYLIAPNQVQHIHAKFRKALSDKDPGVMASSLHIYLQLIRESPDSYKDLTGSFVTILKQVLGGKLPVDFNYHSVPAPWLQIQLLRILSLLGKEDQSTSELMYEVLDESLRRAEMNHNITYAILYECVKAVYTIHPKAELLEKAARCIGNFVLSPKINLKYLGKIPGCFWFSLVS
;
A
#
# COMPACT_ATOMS: atom_id res chain seq x y z
N MET A 1 10.92 -16.07 23.33
CA MET A 1 10.08 -15.78 22.15
C MET A 1 9.16 -14.64 22.54
N SER A 2 9.16 -13.53 21.80
CA SER A 2 8.40 -12.34 22.19
C SER A 2 6.90 -12.57 22.00
N ASP A 3 6.08 -11.97 22.88
CA ASP A 3 4.60 -11.94 22.82
C ASP A 3 4.03 -11.56 21.44
N VAL A 4 4.85 -10.97 20.57
CA VAL A 4 4.52 -10.62 19.20
C VAL A 4 4.39 -11.86 18.31
N VAL A 5 5.25 -12.87 18.49
CA VAL A 5 5.19 -14.13 17.74
C VAL A 5 3.93 -14.90 18.12
N GLU A 6 3.60 -14.93 19.40
CA GLU A 6 2.40 -15.62 19.93
C GLU A 6 1.09 -14.93 19.50
N LYS A 7 1.08 -13.60 19.47
CA LYS A 7 -0.05 -12.81 18.94
C LYS A 7 -0.20 -12.92 17.42
N THR A 8 0.88 -13.13 16.69
CA THR A 8 0.83 -13.39 15.24
C THR A 8 0.30 -14.79 14.96
N LEU A 9 0.68 -15.79 15.77
CA LEU A 9 0.25 -17.18 15.65
C LEU A 9 -1.23 -17.40 16.01
N THR A 10 -1.75 -16.66 16.99
CA THR A 10 -3.17 -16.74 17.42
C THR A 10 -4.14 -16.09 16.43
N ALA A 11 -3.68 -15.19 15.56
CA ALA A 11 -4.50 -14.56 14.52
C ALA A 11 -4.59 -15.40 13.23
N LEU A 12 -3.73 -16.41 13.04
CA LEU A 12 -3.71 -17.24 11.83
C LEU A 12 -5.01 -18.04 11.60
N PRO A 13 -5.64 -18.69 12.60
CA PRO A 13 -6.84 -19.50 12.36
C PRO A 13 -8.03 -18.68 11.83
N GLY A 14 -8.23 -17.46 12.34
CA GLY A 14 -9.35 -16.59 11.95
C GLY A 14 -9.23 -16.02 10.52
N LEU A 15 -8.01 -15.98 9.97
CA LEU A 15 -7.75 -15.58 8.59
C LEU A 15 -8.10 -16.69 7.57
N PHE A 16 -8.34 -17.92 8.03
CA PHE A 16 -8.62 -19.07 7.18
C PHE A 16 -10.10 -19.45 7.07
N GLU A 17 -10.99 -18.85 7.87
CA GLU A 17 -12.41 -19.27 7.93
C GLU A 17 -13.44 -18.25 7.43
N SER A 18 -13.05 -17.03 7.06
CA SER A 18 -14.03 -16.06 6.51
C SER A 18 -14.08 -16.08 4.97
N GLN A 19 -15.31 -16.20 4.48
CA GLN A 19 -15.70 -16.42 3.10
C GLN A 19 -15.16 -15.35 2.15
N THR A 20 -14.24 -15.75 1.26
CA THR A 20 -14.22 -15.46 -0.19
C THR A 20 -12.95 -16.07 -0.80
N GLY A 21 -13.08 -17.20 -1.51
CA GLY A 21 -12.03 -17.68 -2.42
C GLY A 21 -10.70 -18.11 -1.80
N ALA A 22 -10.67 -18.57 -0.55
CA ALA A 22 -9.49 -19.17 0.05
C ALA A 22 -9.17 -20.50 -0.67
N ALA A 23 -8.25 -20.43 -1.64
CA ALA A 23 -7.63 -21.61 -2.21
C ALA A 23 -7.11 -22.48 -1.06
N LYS A 24 -7.57 -23.74 -1.00
CA LYS A 24 -7.09 -24.74 -0.04
C LYS A 24 -5.57 -24.63 0.05
N ILE A 25 -5.05 -24.14 1.19
CA ILE A 25 -3.62 -24.21 1.48
C ILE A 25 -3.22 -25.65 1.26
N THR A 26 -2.20 -25.86 0.44
CA THR A 26 -1.74 -27.20 0.09
C THR A 26 -1.40 -27.92 1.39
N ASN A 27 -1.97 -29.10 1.60
CA ASN A 27 -1.79 -29.87 2.84
C ASN A 27 -0.30 -30.01 3.22
N ARG A 28 0.59 -30.03 2.22
CA ARG A 28 2.04 -30.08 2.37
C ARG A 28 2.65 -28.83 3.01
N LEU A 29 2.23 -27.62 2.63
CA LEU A 29 2.72 -26.41 3.30
C LEU A 29 2.26 -26.38 4.75
N ARG A 30 1.00 -26.72 5.00
CA ARG A 30 0.46 -26.79 6.37
C ARG A 30 1.24 -27.78 7.22
N GLN A 31 1.57 -28.95 6.67
CA GLN A 31 2.41 -29.94 7.35
C GLN A 31 3.81 -29.40 7.64
N LEU A 32 4.46 -28.76 6.65
CA LEU A 32 5.79 -28.15 6.85
C LEU A 32 5.77 -27.11 7.99
N ILE A 33 4.80 -26.19 7.97
CA ILE A 33 4.65 -25.17 9.02
C ILE A 33 4.45 -25.85 10.38
N LYS A 34 3.55 -26.84 10.46
CA LYS A 34 3.29 -27.57 11.71
C LYS A 34 4.56 -28.25 12.24
N SER A 35 5.28 -28.96 11.38
CA SER A 35 6.52 -29.64 11.76
C SER A 35 7.57 -28.66 12.27
N ILE A 36 7.68 -27.47 11.69
CA ILE A 36 8.63 -26.44 12.16
C ILE A 36 8.20 -25.86 13.50
N THR A 37 6.90 -25.61 13.70
CA THR A 37 6.40 -25.06 14.97
C THR A 37 6.51 -26.02 16.16
N GLU A 38 6.63 -27.32 15.90
CA GLU A 38 6.82 -28.35 16.93
C GLU A 38 8.29 -28.49 17.36
N LEU A 39 9.24 -27.89 16.62
CA LEU A 39 10.65 -27.94 16.94
C LEU A 39 11.01 -26.97 18.06
N THR A 40 11.91 -27.41 18.94
CA THR A 40 12.37 -26.61 20.08
C THR A 40 13.80 -26.10 19.90
N SER A 41 14.55 -26.69 18.96
CA SER A 41 15.93 -26.36 18.68
C SER A 41 16.12 -25.79 17.27
N LYS A 42 16.87 -24.69 17.18
CA LYS A 42 17.27 -24.09 15.89
C LYS A 42 18.04 -25.07 15.00
N HIS A 43 18.84 -25.95 15.60
CA HIS A 43 19.60 -26.94 14.83
C HIS A 43 18.69 -27.97 14.15
N GLU A 44 17.62 -28.39 14.83
CA GLU A 44 16.63 -29.30 14.25
C GLU A 44 15.85 -28.63 13.12
N GLU A 45 15.52 -27.35 13.29
CA GLU A 45 14.87 -26.54 12.25
C GLU A 45 15.75 -26.46 11.00
N GLU A 46 17.03 -26.10 11.15
CA GLU A 46 17.98 -26.02 10.04
C GLU A 46 18.11 -27.36 9.31
N ASN A 47 18.13 -28.48 10.04
CA ASN A 47 18.21 -29.82 9.45
C ASN A 47 16.93 -30.19 8.69
N LEU A 48 15.76 -29.84 9.23
CA LEU A 48 14.47 -30.06 8.55
C LEU A 48 14.39 -29.24 7.26
N ILE A 49 14.71 -27.94 7.32
CA ILE A 49 14.66 -27.05 6.16
C ILE A 49 15.67 -27.48 5.09
N LYS A 50 16.89 -27.89 5.46
CA LYS A 50 17.87 -28.42 4.49
C LYS A 50 17.35 -29.65 3.74
N ARG A 51 16.69 -30.58 4.44
CA ARG A 51 16.05 -31.75 3.81
C ARG A 51 14.94 -31.33 2.87
N GLU A 52 14.11 -30.38 3.30
CA GLU A 52 12.99 -29.86 2.50
C GLU A 52 13.48 -29.15 1.24
N LEU A 53 14.48 -28.26 1.34
CA LEU A 53 15.09 -27.60 0.20
C LEU A 53 15.73 -28.58 -0.78
N SER A 54 16.37 -29.65 -0.29
CA SER A 54 16.92 -30.71 -1.13
C SER A 54 15.81 -31.43 -1.90
N ALA A 55 14.72 -31.80 -1.23
CA ALA A 55 13.55 -32.41 -1.87
C ALA A 55 12.88 -31.47 -2.89
N ILE A 56 12.81 -30.17 -2.58
CA ILE A 56 12.31 -29.15 -3.51
C ILE A 56 13.22 -29.08 -4.75
N LYS A 57 14.54 -29.06 -4.59
CA LYS A 57 15.52 -29.03 -5.69
C LYS A 57 15.37 -30.21 -6.64
N GLU A 58 15.18 -31.42 -6.10
CA GLU A 58 14.91 -32.62 -6.89
C GLU A 58 13.59 -32.53 -7.67
N GLN A 59 12.51 -32.12 -6.99
CA GLN A 59 11.18 -32.01 -7.61
C GLN A 59 11.15 -30.93 -8.71
N VAL A 60 11.82 -29.81 -8.50
CA VAL A 60 11.89 -28.71 -9.47
C VAL A 60 12.68 -29.10 -10.72
N SER A 61 13.70 -29.95 -10.55
CA SER A 61 14.53 -30.45 -11.64
C SER A 61 13.87 -31.57 -12.45
N SER A 62 12.86 -32.24 -11.89
CA SER A 62 12.16 -33.34 -12.55
C SER A 62 11.31 -32.85 -13.73
N PRO A 63 11.46 -33.44 -14.94
CA PRO A 63 10.68 -33.06 -16.12
C PRO A 63 9.20 -33.45 -16.02
N ASN A 64 8.86 -34.39 -15.13
CA ASN A 64 7.48 -34.87 -14.94
C ASN A 64 6.66 -33.99 -13.97
N THR A 65 7.24 -32.93 -13.43
CA THR A 65 6.57 -32.05 -12.47
C THR A 65 5.51 -31.20 -13.18
N THR A 66 4.25 -31.45 -12.82
CA THR A 66 3.12 -30.68 -13.36
C THR A 66 3.14 -29.24 -12.87
N MET A 67 2.53 -28.31 -13.62
CA MET A 67 2.43 -26.90 -13.20
C MET A 67 1.71 -26.73 -11.85
N LYS A 68 0.73 -27.60 -11.58
CA LYS A 68 0.05 -27.63 -10.27
C LYS A 68 1.01 -27.97 -9.14
N GLN A 69 1.83 -29.01 -9.31
CA GLN A 69 2.86 -29.38 -8.33
C GLN A 69 3.93 -28.30 -8.20
N MET A 70 4.37 -27.70 -9.31
CA MET A 70 5.32 -26.59 -9.31
C MET A 70 4.80 -25.41 -8.48
N ARG A 71 3.50 -25.11 -8.57
CA ARG A 71 2.86 -24.12 -7.71
C ARG A 71 2.95 -24.48 -6.22
N GLU A 72 2.67 -25.72 -5.84
CA GLU A 72 2.76 -26.14 -4.43
C GLU A 72 4.21 -26.12 -3.91
N ILE A 73 5.16 -26.47 -4.77
CA ILE A 73 6.59 -26.40 -4.49
C ILE A 73 7.01 -24.94 -4.28
N MET A 74 6.56 -24.04 -5.15
CA MET A 74 6.92 -22.62 -5.08
C MET A 74 6.44 -21.95 -3.79
N VAL A 75 5.26 -22.32 -3.29
CA VAL A 75 4.76 -21.81 -2.01
C VAL A 75 5.62 -22.28 -0.83
N ARG A 76 6.11 -23.53 -0.86
CA ARG A 76 7.04 -24.02 0.17
C ARG A 76 8.40 -23.33 0.08
N ALA A 77 8.92 -23.12 -1.14
CA ALA A 77 10.16 -22.38 -1.35
C ALA A 77 10.07 -20.94 -0.82
N MET A 78 8.95 -20.23 -1.10
CA MET A 78 8.69 -18.90 -0.54
C MET A 78 8.73 -18.90 0.99
N TYR A 79 8.16 -19.92 1.63
CA TYR A 79 8.18 -20.04 3.08
C TYR A 79 9.60 -20.28 3.63
N CYS A 80 10.40 -21.13 3.00
CA CYS A 80 11.81 -21.33 3.37
C CYS A 80 12.63 -20.04 3.26
N GLU A 81 12.40 -19.25 2.21
CA GLU A 81 13.10 -17.98 2.01
C GLU A 81 12.66 -16.90 3.01
N MET A 82 11.37 -16.87 3.38
CA MET A 82 10.87 -16.02 4.46
C MET A 82 11.51 -16.35 5.82
N LEU A 83 11.90 -17.60 6.06
CA LEU A 83 12.66 -18.01 7.24
C LEU A 83 14.16 -17.65 7.14
N GLY A 84 14.61 -17.14 5.99
CA GLY A 84 15.98 -16.68 5.76
C GLY A 84 16.91 -17.74 5.13
N TYR A 85 16.37 -18.84 4.61
CA TYR A 85 17.16 -19.88 3.93
C TYR A 85 17.21 -19.63 2.42
N ASP A 86 18.38 -19.81 1.80
CA ASP A 86 18.56 -19.59 0.36
C ASP A 86 17.78 -20.61 -0.49
N ALA A 87 16.88 -20.11 -1.33
CA ALA A 87 16.10 -20.87 -2.31
C ALA A 87 16.31 -20.35 -3.75
N SER A 88 17.44 -19.70 -4.03
CA SER A 88 17.80 -19.08 -5.33
C SER A 88 17.60 -19.98 -6.56
N PHE A 89 17.82 -21.29 -6.42
CA PHE A 89 17.59 -22.27 -7.48
C PHE A 89 16.13 -22.31 -7.98
N THR A 90 15.16 -21.78 -7.21
CA THR A 90 13.75 -21.73 -7.57
C THR A 90 13.36 -20.50 -8.39
N TYR A 91 14.20 -19.47 -8.45
CA TYR A 91 13.86 -18.16 -9.05
C TYR A 91 13.49 -18.24 -10.52
N ILE A 92 14.28 -18.98 -11.31
CA ILE A 92 13.98 -19.19 -12.74
C ILE A 92 12.68 -20.00 -12.93
N HIS A 93 12.35 -20.88 -11.99
CA HIS A 93 11.13 -21.68 -12.04
C HIS A 93 9.90 -20.85 -11.65
N ALA A 94 10.04 -19.86 -10.77
CA ALA A 94 9.00 -18.88 -10.48
C ALA A 94 8.63 -18.08 -11.74
N ILE A 95 9.63 -17.63 -12.51
CA ILE A 95 9.41 -16.94 -13.79
C ILE A 95 8.73 -17.85 -14.81
N LYS A 96 9.20 -19.09 -14.97
CA LYS A 96 8.57 -20.07 -15.87
C LYS A 96 7.11 -20.34 -15.49
N LEU A 97 6.81 -20.37 -14.19
CA LEU A 97 5.46 -20.54 -13.67
C LEU A 97 4.57 -19.34 -14.01
N ALA A 98 5.10 -18.11 -13.92
CA ALA A 98 4.42 -16.89 -14.36
C ALA A 98 4.20 -16.82 -15.88
N GLN A 99 5.14 -17.36 -16.67
CA GLN A 99 5.08 -17.35 -18.14
C GLN A 99 4.07 -18.37 -18.70
N LYS A 100 4.09 -19.61 -18.17
CA LYS A 100 3.40 -20.76 -18.78
C LYS A 100 2.19 -21.25 -17.97
N GLY A 101 2.02 -20.78 -16.74
CA GLY A 101 0.94 -21.21 -15.85
C GLY A 101 -0.45 -20.76 -16.30
N GLY A 102 -1.48 -21.42 -15.78
CA GLY A 102 -2.83 -20.87 -15.76
C GLY A 102 -2.94 -19.73 -14.75
N VAL A 103 -4.13 -19.14 -14.58
CA VAL A 103 -4.34 -17.96 -13.73
C VAL A 103 -3.83 -18.15 -12.29
N LEU A 104 -4.06 -19.32 -11.68
CA LEU A 104 -3.63 -19.60 -10.31
C LEU A 104 -2.12 -19.82 -10.20
N GLU A 105 -1.52 -20.51 -11.17
CA GLU A 105 -0.08 -20.73 -11.25
C GLU A 105 0.65 -19.40 -11.51
N LYS A 106 0.14 -18.58 -12.44
CA LYS A 106 0.63 -17.22 -12.69
C LYS A 106 0.61 -16.37 -11.44
N ARG A 107 -0.49 -16.42 -10.68
CA ARG A 107 -0.60 -15.66 -9.41
C ARG A 107 0.51 -15.99 -8.44
N VAL A 108 0.83 -17.28 -8.29
CA VAL A 108 1.92 -17.73 -7.41
C VAL A 108 3.29 -17.40 -8.01
N GLY A 109 3.47 -17.54 -9.33
CA GLY A 109 4.71 -17.18 -10.00
C GLY A 109 5.03 -15.69 -9.88
N TYR A 110 4.04 -14.83 -10.12
CA TYR A 110 4.17 -13.38 -9.93
C TYR A 110 4.46 -13.00 -8.48
N LEU A 111 3.77 -13.60 -7.51
CA LEU A 111 4.05 -13.39 -6.09
C LEU A 111 5.47 -13.81 -5.71
N ALA A 112 5.91 -14.99 -6.17
CA ALA A 112 7.24 -15.50 -5.92
C ALA A 112 8.31 -14.58 -6.51
N VAL A 113 8.13 -14.10 -7.75
CA VAL A 113 9.04 -13.12 -8.35
C VAL A 113 9.11 -11.84 -7.53
N SER A 114 7.98 -11.30 -7.08
CA SER A 114 7.95 -10.08 -6.28
C SER A 114 8.60 -10.23 -4.89
N LEU A 115 8.73 -11.45 -4.37
CA LEU A 115 9.38 -11.73 -3.09
C LEU A 115 10.87 -12.06 -3.25
N PHE A 116 11.23 -12.79 -4.31
CA PHE A 116 12.58 -13.31 -4.54
C PHE A 116 13.50 -12.31 -5.24
N LEU A 117 12.96 -11.50 -6.16
CA LEU A 117 13.76 -10.69 -7.06
C LEU A 117 13.72 -9.22 -6.66
N ASN A 118 14.91 -8.63 -6.52
CA ASN A 118 15.09 -7.20 -6.37
C ASN A 118 15.04 -6.48 -7.73
N GLU A 119 14.77 -5.18 -7.74
CA GLU A 119 14.59 -4.36 -8.97
C GLU A 119 15.76 -4.44 -9.98
N GLY A 120 16.98 -4.73 -9.51
CA GLY A 120 18.19 -4.86 -10.35
C GLY A 120 18.51 -6.29 -10.81
N HIS A 121 17.68 -7.28 -10.52
CA HIS A 121 18.00 -8.67 -10.85
C HIS A 121 17.78 -8.95 -12.35
N GLU A 122 18.80 -9.46 -13.05
CA GLU A 122 18.78 -9.69 -14.51
C GLU A 122 17.62 -10.58 -15.00
N LEU A 123 17.21 -11.55 -14.17
CA LEU A 123 16.09 -12.45 -14.45
C LEU A 123 14.75 -11.72 -14.64
N LEU A 124 14.58 -10.51 -14.08
CA LEU A 124 13.36 -9.73 -14.29
C LEU A 124 13.11 -9.40 -15.76
N LEU A 125 14.16 -9.29 -16.58
CA LEU A 125 14.05 -9.04 -18.01
C LEU A 125 13.25 -10.15 -18.73
N LEU A 126 13.33 -11.39 -18.24
CA LEU A 126 12.58 -12.52 -18.79
C LEU A 126 11.07 -12.40 -18.54
N LEU A 127 10.66 -11.63 -17.53
CA LEU A 127 9.26 -11.45 -17.18
C LEU A 127 8.58 -10.33 -17.99
N VAL A 128 9.35 -9.40 -18.56
CA VAL A 128 8.83 -8.19 -19.23
C VAL A 128 7.85 -8.53 -20.35
N ASN A 129 8.21 -9.47 -21.23
CA ASN A 129 7.32 -9.89 -22.32
C ASN A 129 6.01 -10.51 -21.82
N THR A 130 6.05 -11.17 -20.67
CA THR A 130 4.86 -11.76 -20.05
C THR A 130 3.96 -10.68 -19.48
N VAL A 131 4.54 -9.69 -18.80
CA VAL A 131 3.82 -8.51 -18.30
C VAL A 131 3.16 -7.75 -19.44
N LEU A 132 3.87 -7.50 -20.54
CA LEU A 132 3.30 -6.83 -21.72
C LEU A 132 2.07 -7.58 -22.25
N LYS A 133 2.20 -8.90 -22.42
CA LYS A 133 1.10 -9.77 -22.86
C LYS A 133 -0.08 -9.74 -21.88
N ASP A 134 0.19 -9.87 -20.59
CA ASP A 134 -0.86 -9.95 -19.56
C ASP A 134 -1.56 -8.59 -19.35
N LEU A 135 -0.89 -7.46 -19.58
CA LEU A 135 -1.51 -6.13 -19.61
C LEU A 135 -2.47 -5.95 -20.80
N GLN A 136 -2.20 -6.62 -21.92
CA GLN A 136 -3.06 -6.62 -23.11
C GLN A 136 -4.16 -7.68 -23.07
N SER A 137 -4.17 -8.55 -22.04
CA SER A 137 -5.16 -9.61 -21.91
C SER A 137 -6.58 -9.05 -21.71
N THR A 138 -7.57 -9.79 -22.20
CA THR A 138 -8.99 -9.55 -21.89
C THR A 138 -9.38 -10.03 -20.50
N ASN A 139 -8.54 -10.87 -19.88
CA ASN A 139 -8.79 -11.40 -18.54
C ASN A 139 -8.42 -10.36 -17.47
N LEU A 140 -9.43 -9.90 -16.74
CA LEU A 140 -9.28 -8.91 -15.67
C LEU A 140 -8.25 -9.32 -14.61
N ILE A 141 -8.15 -10.61 -14.28
CA ILE A 141 -7.25 -11.12 -13.25
C ILE A 141 -5.81 -11.03 -13.74
N GLU A 142 -5.53 -11.38 -14.99
CA GLU A 142 -4.19 -11.27 -15.59
C GLU A 142 -3.71 -9.82 -15.64
N VAL A 143 -4.56 -8.90 -16.10
CA VAL A 143 -4.26 -7.46 -16.10
C VAL A 143 -3.99 -6.96 -14.68
N CYS A 144 -4.79 -7.38 -13.71
CA CYS A 144 -4.59 -6.98 -12.31
C CYS A 144 -3.29 -7.54 -11.72
N MET A 145 -2.91 -8.78 -12.04
CA MET A 145 -1.65 -9.39 -11.60
C MET A 145 -0.46 -8.66 -12.21
N ALA A 146 -0.49 -8.40 -13.52
CA ALA A 146 0.55 -7.67 -14.22
C ALA A 146 0.74 -6.26 -13.65
N LEU A 147 -0.34 -5.49 -13.45
CA LEU A 147 -0.26 -4.16 -12.83
C LEU A 147 0.26 -4.20 -11.38
N THR A 148 -0.05 -5.27 -10.64
CA THR A 148 0.44 -5.41 -9.25
C THR A 148 1.94 -5.63 -9.22
N VAL A 149 2.45 -6.51 -10.09
CA VAL A 149 3.90 -6.80 -10.17
C VAL A 149 4.65 -5.57 -10.65
N VAL A 150 4.14 -4.89 -11.69
CA VAL A 150 4.72 -3.63 -12.19
C VAL A 150 4.80 -2.56 -11.11
N ALA A 151 3.79 -2.45 -10.23
CA ALA A 151 3.79 -1.51 -9.13
C ALA A 151 4.73 -1.89 -7.96
N GLN A 152 5.20 -3.14 -7.91
CA GLN A 152 6.07 -3.64 -6.85
C GLN A 152 7.54 -3.71 -7.29
N VAL A 153 7.81 -4.43 -8.38
CA VAL A 153 9.16 -4.73 -8.87
C VAL A 153 9.14 -4.69 -10.39
N PHE A 154 9.89 -3.76 -10.99
CA PHE A 154 10.02 -3.67 -12.44
C PHE A 154 11.35 -3.04 -12.84
N PRO A 155 12.06 -3.57 -13.86
CA PRO A 155 13.34 -3.02 -14.27
C PRO A 155 13.17 -1.64 -14.90
N LYS A 156 13.95 -0.66 -14.41
CA LYS A 156 13.89 0.75 -14.80
C LYS A 156 13.99 0.96 -16.32
N ASP A 157 14.91 0.24 -16.96
CA ASP A 157 15.19 0.41 -18.40
C ASP A 157 14.01 -0.04 -19.29
N MET A 158 13.11 -0.85 -18.74
CA MET A 158 11.96 -1.38 -19.48
C MET A 158 10.66 -0.60 -19.22
N ILE A 159 10.67 0.39 -18.32
CA ILE A 159 9.50 1.25 -18.04
C ILE A 159 8.91 1.84 -19.33
N PRO A 160 9.69 2.40 -20.28
CA PRO A 160 9.14 2.97 -21.50
C PRO A 160 8.32 1.99 -22.36
N ALA A 161 8.62 0.69 -22.29
CA ALA A 161 7.87 -0.32 -23.05
C ALA A 161 6.48 -0.61 -22.44
N VAL A 162 6.37 -0.56 -21.12
CA VAL A 162 5.13 -0.85 -20.38
C VAL A 162 4.27 0.40 -20.18
N LEU A 163 4.91 1.58 -20.14
CA LEU A 163 4.26 2.85 -19.81
C LEU A 163 2.99 3.12 -20.64
N PRO A 164 3.01 3.04 -21.99
CA PRO A 164 1.82 3.33 -22.79
C PRO A 164 0.64 2.40 -22.48
N LEU A 165 0.92 1.13 -22.17
CA LEU A 165 -0.10 0.15 -21.81
C LEU A 165 -0.73 0.45 -20.45
N VAL A 166 0.07 0.85 -19.46
CA VAL A 166 -0.45 1.23 -18.14
C VAL A 166 -1.30 2.50 -18.23
N GLU A 167 -0.88 3.45 -19.06
CA GLU A 167 -1.63 4.67 -19.28
C GLU A 167 -2.98 4.43 -19.98
N ASP A 168 -3.05 3.52 -20.95
CA ASP A 168 -4.30 3.07 -21.56
C ASP A 168 -5.27 2.52 -20.50
N LYS A 169 -4.74 1.77 -19.51
CA LYS A 169 -5.55 1.21 -18.41
C LYS A 169 -6.19 2.23 -17.49
N LEU A 170 -5.77 3.50 -17.51
CA LEU A 170 -6.45 4.57 -16.77
C LEU A 170 -7.86 4.86 -17.29
N SER A 171 -8.19 4.49 -18.52
CA SER A 171 -9.53 4.68 -19.08
C SER A 171 -10.37 3.39 -19.09
N HIS A 172 -9.90 2.35 -18.41
CA HIS A 172 -10.57 1.04 -18.38
C HIS A 172 -11.94 1.12 -17.65
N PRO A 173 -12.99 0.41 -18.10
CA PRO A 173 -14.33 0.47 -17.47
C PRO A 173 -14.32 0.02 -16.00
N LYS A 174 -13.50 -0.97 -15.65
CA LYS A 174 -13.35 -1.49 -14.28
C LYS A 174 -12.43 -0.62 -13.43
N GLU A 175 -12.96 -0.16 -12.30
CA GLU A 175 -12.30 0.69 -11.31
C GLU A 175 -11.06 0.04 -10.68
N ILE A 176 -11.07 -1.27 -10.42
CA ILE A 176 -9.91 -1.98 -9.86
C ILE A 176 -8.67 -1.89 -10.78
N ILE A 177 -8.86 -1.89 -12.10
CA ILE A 177 -7.78 -1.76 -13.07
C ILE A 177 -7.28 -0.32 -13.10
N ARG A 178 -8.18 0.67 -13.19
CA ARG A 178 -7.80 2.09 -13.13
C ARG A 178 -7.00 2.40 -11.86
N ARG A 179 -7.46 1.90 -10.71
CA ARG A 179 -6.80 2.05 -9.41
C ARG A 179 -5.38 1.49 -9.42
N LYS A 180 -5.20 0.27 -9.90
CA LYS A 180 -3.88 -0.37 -10.00
C LYS A 180 -2.97 0.32 -11.01
N ALA A 181 -3.52 0.82 -12.12
CA ALA A 181 -2.77 1.60 -13.09
C ALA A 181 -2.24 2.91 -12.49
N VAL A 182 -3.04 3.63 -11.70
CA VAL A 182 -2.57 4.83 -10.96
C VAL A 182 -1.40 4.48 -10.04
N LEU A 183 -1.49 3.39 -9.26
CA LEU A 183 -0.41 2.96 -8.36
C LEU A 183 0.85 2.49 -9.12
N ALA A 184 0.70 1.85 -10.28
CA ALA A 184 1.83 1.50 -11.13
C ALA A 184 2.55 2.74 -11.67
N LEU A 185 1.81 3.75 -12.13
CA LEU A 185 2.37 5.02 -12.57
C LEU A 185 3.04 5.79 -11.42
N TYR A 186 2.50 5.72 -10.21
CA TYR A 186 3.16 6.24 -9.01
C TYR A 186 4.53 5.62 -8.81
N LYS A 187 4.63 4.28 -8.88
CA LYS A 187 5.90 3.57 -8.74
C LYS A 187 6.89 3.96 -9.83
N PHE A 188 6.44 4.10 -11.07
CA PHE A 188 7.28 4.57 -12.18
C PHE A 188 7.82 5.99 -11.94
N TYR A 189 7.00 6.89 -11.39
CA TYR A 189 7.46 8.22 -11.00
C TYR A 189 8.59 8.15 -9.96
N LEU A 190 8.47 7.27 -8.96
CA LEU A 190 9.51 7.10 -7.93
C LEU A 190 10.83 6.53 -8.48
N ILE A 191 10.78 5.65 -9.49
CA ILE A 191 11.98 5.01 -10.08
C ILE A 191 12.65 5.91 -11.13
N ALA A 192 11.85 6.54 -11.99
CA ALA A 192 12.29 7.25 -13.18
C ALA A 192 11.42 8.49 -13.45
N PRO A 193 11.50 9.54 -12.62
CA PRO A 193 10.65 10.72 -12.76
C PRO A 193 10.80 11.41 -14.13
N ASN A 194 12.01 11.40 -14.69
CA ASN A 194 12.32 11.98 -16.01
C ASN A 194 11.53 11.32 -17.15
N GLN A 195 11.15 10.04 -17.03
CA GLN A 195 10.40 9.33 -18.07
C GLN A 195 8.88 9.59 -17.98
N VAL A 196 8.41 10.16 -16.86
CA VAL A 196 6.99 10.17 -16.45
C VAL A 196 6.42 11.60 -16.38
N GLN A 197 7.15 12.61 -16.84
CA GLN A 197 6.73 14.03 -16.72
C GLN A 197 5.40 14.36 -17.41
N HIS A 198 5.05 13.68 -18.51
CA HIS A 198 3.80 13.95 -19.23
C HIS A 198 2.53 13.40 -18.52
N ILE A 199 2.69 12.64 -17.42
CA ILE A 199 1.60 11.93 -16.76
C ILE A 199 0.82 12.82 -15.79
N HIS A 200 1.31 14.03 -15.47
CA HIS A 200 0.61 14.97 -14.59
C HIS A 200 -0.84 15.24 -15.04
N ALA A 201 -1.08 15.37 -16.36
CA ALA A 201 -2.44 15.54 -16.90
C ALA A 201 -3.34 14.33 -16.61
N LYS A 202 -2.78 13.12 -16.65
CA LYS A 202 -3.49 11.86 -16.38
C LYS A 202 -3.82 11.72 -14.89
N PHE A 203 -2.95 12.17 -14.00
CA PHE A 203 -3.22 12.21 -12.56
C PHE A 203 -4.33 13.22 -12.19
N ARG A 204 -4.45 14.33 -12.91
CA ARG A 204 -5.59 15.26 -12.74
C ARG A 204 -6.91 14.59 -13.10
N LYS A 205 -6.95 13.82 -14.20
CA LYS A 205 -8.13 13.01 -14.56
C LYS A 205 -8.46 11.95 -13.51
N ALA A 206 -7.45 11.28 -12.94
CA ALA A 206 -7.62 10.27 -11.89
C ALA A 206 -8.14 10.86 -10.56
N LEU A 207 -7.78 12.11 -10.24
CA LEU A 207 -8.31 12.82 -9.07
C LEU A 207 -9.81 13.08 -9.19
N SER A 208 -10.31 13.27 -10.41
CA SER A 208 -11.73 13.47 -10.71
C SER A 208 -12.45 12.18 -11.12
N ASP A 209 -11.91 11.00 -10.79
CA ASP A 209 -12.57 9.72 -11.10
C ASP A 209 -13.88 9.56 -10.31
N LYS A 210 -14.84 8.85 -10.90
CA LYS A 210 -16.13 8.54 -10.28
C LYS A 210 -15.99 7.59 -9.10
N ASP A 211 -14.99 6.71 -9.13
CA ASP A 211 -14.71 5.76 -8.06
C ASP A 211 -13.79 6.40 -7.00
N PRO A 212 -14.22 6.47 -5.74
CA PRO A 212 -13.40 7.03 -4.66
C PRO A 212 -12.09 6.28 -4.41
N GLY A 213 -12.02 4.99 -4.74
CA GLY A 213 -10.80 4.19 -4.59
C GLY A 213 -9.72 4.55 -5.61
N VAL A 214 -10.12 4.86 -6.85
CA VAL A 214 -9.22 5.40 -7.88
C VAL A 214 -8.74 6.80 -7.48
N MET A 215 -9.66 7.67 -7.07
CA MET A 215 -9.32 9.01 -6.59
C MET A 215 -8.35 8.97 -5.40
N ALA A 216 -8.63 8.15 -4.38
CA ALA A 216 -7.76 7.99 -3.22
C ALA A 216 -6.35 7.49 -3.61
N SER A 217 -6.24 6.65 -4.63
CA SER A 217 -4.93 6.19 -5.11
C SER A 217 -4.12 7.32 -5.74
N SER A 218 -4.79 8.27 -6.42
CA SER A 218 -4.11 9.44 -7.00
C SER A 218 -3.50 10.38 -5.94
N LEU A 219 -4.07 10.43 -4.74
CA LEU A 219 -3.58 11.28 -3.65
C LEU A 219 -2.17 10.92 -3.18
N HIS A 220 -1.77 9.65 -3.30
CA HIS A 220 -0.42 9.21 -2.94
C HIS A 220 0.65 9.90 -3.80
N ILE A 221 0.32 10.12 -5.07
CA ILE A 221 1.20 10.79 -6.04
C ILE A 221 1.23 12.27 -5.75
N TYR A 222 0.06 12.89 -5.55
CA TYR A 222 0.00 14.31 -5.19
C TYR A 222 0.72 14.63 -3.90
N LEU A 223 0.64 13.77 -2.88
CA LEU A 223 1.41 13.95 -1.66
C LEU A 223 2.92 14.01 -1.94
N GLN A 224 3.44 13.20 -2.87
CA GLN A 224 4.84 13.23 -3.25
C GLN A 224 5.17 14.48 -4.09
N LEU A 225 4.36 14.79 -5.11
CA LEU A 225 4.58 15.93 -6.00
C LEU A 225 4.53 17.27 -5.26
N ILE A 226 3.60 17.41 -4.31
CA ILE A 226 3.42 18.61 -3.49
C ILE A 226 4.56 18.76 -2.49
N ARG A 227 5.15 17.66 -2.00
CA ARG A 227 6.36 17.73 -1.16
C ARG A 227 7.56 18.28 -1.93
N GLU A 228 7.66 17.96 -3.22
CA GLU A 228 8.76 18.40 -4.08
C GLU A 228 8.53 19.82 -4.60
N SER A 229 7.30 20.18 -4.96
CA SER A 229 6.94 21.47 -5.56
C SER A 229 5.53 21.95 -5.16
N PRO A 230 5.35 22.51 -3.95
CA PRO A 230 4.02 22.93 -3.48
C PRO A 230 3.33 23.95 -4.39
N ASP A 231 4.07 24.93 -4.91
CA ASP A 231 3.52 26.05 -5.68
C ASP A 231 2.84 25.63 -6.98
N SER A 232 3.28 24.52 -7.60
CA SER A 232 2.74 24.04 -8.87
C SER A 232 1.34 23.41 -8.76
N TYR A 233 0.87 23.17 -7.53
CA TYR A 233 -0.39 22.45 -7.27
C TYR A 233 -1.36 23.23 -6.36
N LYS A 234 -1.07 24.51 -6.08
CA LYS A 234 -1.96 25.37 -5.27
C LYS A 234 -3.34 25.54 -5.89
N ASP A 235 -3.44 25.48 -7.22
CA ASP A 235 -4.70 25.51 -7.97
C ASP A 235 -5.65 24.35 -7.62
N LEU A 236 -5.10 23.21 -7.17
CA LEU A 236 -5.88 22.04 -6.76
C LEU A 236 -6.41 22.11 -5.34
N THR A 237 -6.02 23.11 -4.54
CA THR A 237 -6.45 23.25 -3.13
C THR A 237 -7.98 23.19 -2.99
N GLY A 238 -8.71 23.95 -3.81
CA GLY A 238 -10.17 23.95 -3.76
C GLY A 238 -10.78 22.57 -4.06
N SER A 239 -10.12 21.78 -4.91
CA SER A 239 -10.53 20.40 -5.20
C SER A 239 -10.32 19.50 -3.98
N PHE A 240 -9.15 19.55 -3.34
CA PHE A 240 -8.87 18.76 -2.13
C PHE A 240 -9.80 19.12 -0.96
N VAL A 241 -10.09 20.42 -0.76
CA VAL A 241 -11.05 20.88 0.24
C VAL A 241 -12.45 20.35 -0.06
N THR A 242 -12.89 20.41 -1.32
CA THR A 242 -14.20 19.87 -1.74
C THR A 242 -14.30 18.38 -1.49
N ILE A 243 -13.26 17.61 -1.84
CA ILE A 243 -13.21 16.17 -1.59
C ILE A 243 -13.30 15.90 -0.08
N LEU A 244 -12.53 16.62 0.75
CA LEU A 244 -12.57 16.45 2.21
C LEU A 244 -13.95 16.77 2.79
N LYS A 245 -14.62 17.84 2.33
CA LYS A 245 -16.01 18.16 2.71
C LYS A 245 -16.98 17.03 2.32
N GLN A 246 -16.82 16.42 1.15
CA GLN A 246 -17.63 15.28 0.73
C GLN A 246 -17.41 14.05 1.62
N VAL A 247 -16.16 13.79 2.02
CA VAL A 247 -15.80 12.69 2.94
C VAL A 247 -16.43 12.92 4.31
N LEU A 248 -16.24 14.11 4.89
CA LEU A 248 -16.85 14.47 6.18
C LEU A 248 -18.37 14.38 6.13
N GLY A 249 -18.98 14.85 5.03
CA GLY A 249 -20.41 14.75 4.77
C GLY A 249 -20.94 13.33 4.56
N GLY A 250 -20.10 12.29 4.58
CA GLY A 250 -20.52 10.90 4.44
C GLY A 250 -21.07 10.56 3.05
N LYS A 251 -20.66 11.30 2.00
CA LYS A 251 -21.14 11.09 0.63
C LYS A 251 -20.50 9.89 -0.08
N LEU A 252 -19.49 9.28 0.53
CA LEU A 252 -18.79 8.10 0.01
C LEU A 252 -19.58 6.81 0.29
N PRO A 253 -19.36 5.74 -0.50
CA PRO A 253 -19.97 4.44 -0.23
C PRO A 253 -19.65 3.94 1.18
N VAL A 254 -20.61 3.22 1.79
CA VAL A 254 -20.50 2.73 3.18
C VAL A 254 -19.29 1.80 3.37
N ASP A 255 -18.84 1.13 2.32
CA ASP A 255 -17.63 0.28 2.33
C ASP A 255 -16.34 1.03 2.72
N PHE A 256 -16.33 2.37 2.61
CA PHE A 256 -15.22 3.20 3.03
C PHE A 256 -15.31 3.62 4.51
N ASN A 257 -16.41 3.31 5.21
CA ASN A 257 -16.58 3.64 6.61
C ASN A 257 -15.83 2.63 7.49
N TYR A 258 -15.15 3.13 8.51
CA TYR A 258 -14.45 2.30 9.49
C TYR A 258 -14.84 2.72 10.90
N HIS A 259 -15.45 1.81 11.66
CA HIS A 259 -16.05 2.10 12.97
C HIS A 259 -16.93 3.36 12.97
N SER A 260 -17.84 3.46 12.00
CA SER A 260 -18.75 4.60 11.81
C SER A 260 -18.07 5.94 11.46
N VAL A 261 -16.76 5.94 11.19
CA VAL A 261 -16.02 7.11 10.70
C VAL A 261 -15.88 7.02 9.17
N PRO A 262 -16.24 8.06 8.41
CA PRO A 262 -16.20 8.00 6.95
C PRO A 262 -14.78 8.14 6.40
N ALA A 263 -14.32 7.12 5.66
CA ALA A 263 -13.02 7.08 4.96
C ALA A 263 -11.85 7.72 5.73
N PRO A 264 -11.50 7.22 6.93
CA PRO A 264 -10.57 7.91 7.82
C PRO A 264 -9.16 8.06 7.24
N TRP A 265 -8.66 7.05 6.50
CA TRP A 265 -7.35 7.13 5.85
C TRP A 265 -7.32 8.21 4.76
N LEU A 266 -8.42 8.39 4.05
CA LEU A 266 -8.57 9.42 3.03
C LEU A 266 -8.56 10.81 3.66
N GLN A 267 -9.24 11.00 4.80
CA GLN A 267 -9.18 12.25 5.56
C GLN A 267 -7.74 12.57 6.00
N ILE A 268 -7.02 11.60 6.57
CA ILE A 268 -5.62 11.77 6.99
C ILE A 268 -4.74 12.18 5.82
N GLN A 269 -4.88 11.53 4.66
CA GLN A 269 -4.10 11.87 3.46
C GLN A 269 -4.42 13.27 2.93
N LEU A 270 -5.70 13.66 2.89
CA LEU A 270 -6.10 15.00 2.46
C LEU A 270 -5.58 16.07 3.42
N LEU A 271 -5.67 15.86 4.74
CA LEU A 271 -5.13 16.78 5.75
C LEU A 271 -3.60 16.96 5.61
N ARG A 272 -2.87 15.89 5.27
CA ARG A 272 -1.42 15.96 4.94
C ARG A 272 -1.16 16.81 3.71
N ILE A 273 -1.95 16.65 2.66
CA ILE A 273 -1.81 17.41 1.42
C ILE A 273 -2.11 18.89 1.68
N LEU A 274 -3.23 19.18 2.33
CA LEU A 274 -3.66 20.54 2.65
C LEU A 274 -2.63 21.26 3.55
N SER A 275 -2.05 20.58 4.54
CA SER A 275 -1.02 21.19 5.39
C SER A 275 0.24 21.62 4.63
N LEU A 276 0.62 20.88 3.59
CA LEU A 276 1.76 21.25 2.73
C LEU A 276 1.41 22.40 1.79
N LEU A 277 0.19 22.43 1.25
CA LEU A 277 -0.26 23.49 0.34
C LEU A 277 -0.48 24.83 1.03
N GLY A 278 -0.98 24.82 2.27
CA GLY A 278 -1.25 26.04 3.05
C GLY A 278 -0.02 26.60 3.78
N LYS A 279 1.13 25.94 3.70
CA LYS A 279 2.36 26.43 4.33
C LYS A 279 2.78 27.76 3.67
N GLU A 280 3.00 28.80 4.48
CA GLU A 280 3.48 30.12 4.05
C GLU A 280 2.56 30.86 3.04
N ASP A 281 1.31 30.42 2.85
CA ASP A 281 0.34 31.04 1.95
C ASP A 281 -1.01 31.27 2.63
N GLN A 282 -1.34 32.53 2.89
CA GLN A 282 -2.57 32.93 3.54
C GLN A 282 -3.80 32.62 2.69
N SER A 283 -3.75 32.91 1.38
CA SER A 283 -4.90 32.76 0.48
C SER A 283 -5.34 31.28 0.38
N THR A 284 -4.37 30.39 0.26
CA THR A 284 -4.57 28.94 0.22
C THR A 284 -5.05 28.42 1.59
N SER A 285 -4.53 28.96 2.70
CA SER A 285 -4.94 28.59 4.06
C SER A 285 -6.40 28.95 4.36
N GLU A 286 -6.86 30.10 3.88
CA GLU A 286 -8.24 30.59 4.10
C GLU A 286 -9.29 29.62 3.53
N LEU A 287 -9.00 28.98 2.40
CA LEU A 287 -9.87 27.95 1.81
C LEU A 287 -10.03 26.71 2.70
N MET A 288 -9.06 26.45 3.59
CA MET A 288 -9.00 25.23 4.41
C MET A 288 -9.61 25.42 5.80
N TYR A 289 -9.76 26.66 6.29
CA TYR A 289 -10.16 26.91 7.67
C TYR A 289 -11.49 26.28 8.07
N GLU A 290 -12.49 26.34 7.19
CA GLU A 290 -13.82 25.78 7.45
C GLU A 290 -13.77 24.25 7.57
N VAL A 291 -13.04 23.57 6.68
CA VAL A 291 -12.98 22.11 6.66
C VAL A 291 -12.11 21.55 7.80
N LEU A 292 -11.09 22.30 8.23
CA LEU A 292 -10.30 21.97 9.41
C LEU A 292 -11.12 22.13 10.70
N ASP A 293 -11.92 23.20 10.79
CA ASP A 293 -12.85 23.38 11.92
C ASP A 293 -13.86 22.23 12.00
N GLU A 294 -14.47 21.86 10.87
CA GLU A 294 -15.41 20.75 10.80
C GLU A 294 -14.75 19.41 11.18
N SER A 295 -13.52 19.17 10.74
CA SER A 295 -12.74 17.97 11.08
C SER A 295 -12.45 17.89 12.59
N LEU A 296 -12.11 19.02 13.23
CA LEU A 296 -11.90 19.09 14.69
C LEU A 296 -13.20 18.85 15.47
N ARG A 297 -14.34 19.37 14.99
CA ARG A 297 -15.64 19.20 15.65
C ARG A 297 -16.19 17.79 15.57
N ARG A 298 -16.08 17.13 14.41
CA ARG A 298 -16.68 15.81 14.17
C ARG A 298 -15.90 14.66 14.79
N ALA A 299 -14.64 14.85 15.10
CA ALA A 299 -13.82 13.80 15.67
C ALA A 299 -14.10 13.62 17.17
N GLU A 300 -15.23 12.95 17.48
CA GLU A 300 -15.55 12.54 18.84
C GLU A 300 -14.55 11.49 19.36
N MET A 301 -14.20 11.62 20.64
CA MET A 301 -13.01 11.01 21.27
C MET A 301 -13.19 9.55 21.70
N ASN A 302 -13.75 8.69 20.85
CA ASN A 302 -14.11 7.32 21.27
C ASN A 302 -13.26 6.20 20.62
N HIS A 303 -12.68 6.41 19.44
CA HIS A 303 -11.91 5.39 18.71
C HIS A 303 -10.48 5.84 18.38
N ASN A 304 -9.54 4.88 18.30
CA ASN A 304 -8.15 5.19 17.95
C ASN A 304 -8.01 5.91 16.60
N ILE A 305 -8.91 5.62 15.66
CA ILE A 305 -8.91 6.23 14.34
C ILE A 305 -9.29 7.70 14.36
N THR A 306 -10.21 8.13 15.24
CA THR A 306 -10.58 9.55 15.37
C THR A 306 -9.44 10.35 15.97
N TYR A 307 -8.66 9.77 16.90
CA TYR A 307 -7.43 10.39 17.39
C TYR A 307 -6.36 10.56 16.30
N ALA A 308 -6.23 9.60 15.37
CA ALA A 308 -5.30 9.72 14.26
C ALA A 308 -5.68 10.87 13.31
N ILE A 309 -6.97 11.04 13.02
CA ILE A 309 -7.48 12.17 12.23
C ILE A 309 -7.24 13.49 12.97
N LEU A 310 -7.58 13.56 14.26
CA LEU A 310 -7.36 14.76 15.08
C LEU A 310 -5.89 15.15 15.12
N TYR A 311 -4.99 14.19 15.33
CA TYR A 311 -3.56 14.43 15.34
C TYR A 311 -3.07 15.06 14.03
N GLU A 312 -3.50 14.51 12.90
CA GLU A 312 -3.12 15.05 11.59
C GLU A 312 -3.76 16.43 11.34
N CYS A 313 -5.00 16.64 11.76
CA CYS A 313 -5.68 17.92 11.66
C CYS A 313 -5.01 19.01 12.49
N VAL A 314 -4.61 18.67 13.73
CA VAL A 314 -3.86 19.56 14.62
C VAL A 314 -2.52 19.93 13.99
N LYS A 315 -1.79 18.95 13.46
CA LYS A 315 -0.53 19.19 12.74
C LYS A 315 -0.74 20.12 11.54
N ALA A 316 -1.83 19.93 10.79
CA ALA A 316 -2.18 20.80 9.68
C ALA A 316 -2.42 22.25 10.14
N VAL A 317 -3.22 22.44 11.19
CA VAL A 317 -3.53 23.78 11.76
C VAL A 317 -2.26 24.52 12.21
N TYR A 318 -1.27 23.83 12.77
CA TYR A 318 0.00 24.45 13.17
C TYR A 318 0.95 24.75 12.00
N THR A 319 0.72 24.15 10.83
CA THR A 319 1.61 24.31 9.67
C THR A 319 1.12 25.42 8.72
N ILE A 320 -0.19 25.60 8.62
CA ILE A 320 -0.82 26.63 7.76
C ILE A 320 -0.72 28.02 8.38
N HIS A 321 -1.11 29.05 7.62
CA HIS A 321 -1.16 30.42 8.14
C HIS A 321 -2.07 30.51 9.38
N PRO A 322 -1.59 31.08 10.50
CA PRO A 322 -2.23 30.97 11.80
C PRO A 322 -3.59 31.68 11.84
N LYS A 323 -4.61 30.97 12.35
CA LYS A 323 -5.92 31.53 12.72
C LYS A 323 -6.16 31.26 14.20
N ALA A 324 -6.34 32.33 14.99
CA ALA A 324 -6.43 32.26 16.46
C ALA A 324 -7.48 31.24 16.96
N GLU A 325 -8.68 31.25 16.38
CA GLU A 325 -9.77 30.33 16.76
C GLU A 325 -9.41 28.85 16.55
N LEU A 326 -8.72 28.53 15.45
CA LEU A 326 -8.32 27.16 15.13
C LEU A 326 -7.17 26.70 16.03
N LEU A 327 -6.21 27.60 16.30
CA LEU A 327 -5.09 27.32 17.20
C LEU A 327 -5.57 27.05 18.63
N GLU A 328 -6.57 27.79 19.12
CA GLU A 328 -7.15 27.56 20.45
C GLU A 328 -7.81 26.17 20.53
N LYS A 329 -8.60 25.80 19.52
CA LYS A 329 -9.23 24.47 19.44
C LYS A 329 -8.18 23.36 19.34
N ALA A 330 -7.15 23.55 18.52
CA ALA A 330 -6.05 22.60 18.39
C ALA A 330 -5.27 22.42 19.70
N ALA A 331 -4.99 23.51 20.42
CA ALA A 331 -4.34 23.48 21.73
C ALA A 331 -5.19 22.71 22.76
N ARG A 332 -6.52 22.91 22.75
CA ARG A 332 -7.45 22.16 23.60
C ARG A 332 -7.41 20.65 23.32
N CYS A 333 -7.38 20.27 22.04
CA CYS A 333 -7.23 18.87 21.65
C CYS A 333 -5.93 18.25 22.14
N ILE A 334 -4.79 18.97 22.01
CA ILE A 334 -3.49 18.52 22.54
C ILE A 334 -3.54 18.38 24.06
N GLY A 335 -4.13 19.35 24.77
CA GLY A 335 -4.31 19.29 26.22
C GLY A 335 -5.01 18.00 26.64
N ASN A 336 -6.09 17.63 25.95
CA ASN A 336 -6.78 16.37 26.22
C ASN A 336 -5.91 15.12 25.92
N PHE A 337 -5.04 15.16 24.91
CA PHE A 337 -4.11 14.06 24.62
C PHE A 337 -3.04 13.91 25.70
N VAL A 338 -2.48 15.01 26.19
CA VAL A 338 -1.46 15.00 27.25
C VAL A 338 -2.03 14.54 28.58
N LEU A 339 -3.26 14.95 28.90
CA LEU A 339 -3.96 14.58 30.13
C LEU A 339 -4.59 13.18 30.09
N SER A 340 -4.73 12.58 28.91
CA SER A 340 -5.34 11.25 28.75
C SER A 340 -4.57 10.18 29.53
N PRO A 341 -5.25 9.21 30.16
CA PRO A 341 -4.60 8.09 30.86
C PRO A 341 -3.85 7.13 29.91
N LYS A 342 -4.20 7.10 28.62
CA LYS A 342 -3.57 6.21 27.62
C LYS A 342 -2.18 6.71 27.21
N ILE A 343 -1.16 5.86 27.35
CA ILE A 343 0.25 6.18 27.02
C ILE A 343 0.42 6.64 25.57
N ASN A 344 -0.24 5.96 24.62
CA ASN A 344 -0.16 6.31 23.19
C ASN A 344 -0.64 7.75 22.93
N LEU A 345 -1.70 8.19 23.63
CA LEU A 345 -2.22 9.54 23.49
C LEU A 345 -1.32 10.57 24.18
N LYS A 346 -0.75 10.24 25.34
CA LYS A 346 0.27 11.10 25.99
C LYS A 346 1.47 11.32 25.08
N TYR A 347 1.93 10.27 24.39
CA TYR A 347 3.02 10.36 23.42
C TYR A 347 2.64 11.24 22.23
N LEU A 348 1.44 11.03 21.66
CA LEU A 348 0.91 11.86 20.57
C LEU A 348 0.73 13.33 20.96
N GLY A 349 0.41 13.64 22.22
CA GLY A 349 0.31 15.02 22.70
C GLY A 349 1.66 15.73 22.83
N LYS A 350 2.74 14.99 23.09
CA LYS A 350 4.10 15.55 23.23
C LYS A 350 4.74 15.93 21.89
N ILE A 351 4.47 15.18 20.82
CA ILE A 351 5.11 15.40 19.51
C ILE A 351 4.78 16.78 18.90
N PRO A 352 3.51 17.22 18.82
CA PRO A 352 3.15 18.55 18.31
C PRO A 352 3.57 19.68 19.25
N GLY A 353 3.60 19.42 20.57
CA GLY A 353 4.07 20.39 21.56
C GLY A 353 5.53 20.80 21.33
N CYS A 354 6.39 19.87 20.92
CA CYS A 354 7.77 20.18 20.53
C CYS A 354 7.85 21.01 19.24
N PHE A 355 6.97 20.77 18.26
CA PHE A 355 6.86 21.61 17.05
C PHE A 355 6.43 23.04 17.39
N TRP A 356 5.51 23.21 18.34
CA TRP A 356 5.07 24.52 18.81
C TRP A 356 6.21 25.31 19.48
N PHE A 357 6.99 24.66 20.35
CA PHE A 357 8.18 25.31 20.94
C PHE A 357 9.22 25.73 19.90
N SER A 358 9.38 24.98 18.80
CA SER A 358 10.30 25.32 17.70
C SER A 358 9.78 26.39 16.75
N LEU A 359 8.48 26.69 16.75
CA LEU A 359 7.83 27.73 15.92
C LEU A 359 7.66 29.05 16.67
N VAL A 360 7.66 29.00 18.02
CA VAL A 360 7.51 30.15 18.92
C VAL A 360 8.86 30.65 19.46
N SER A 361 9.94 29.87 19.27
CA SER A 361 11.34 30.29 19.50
C SER A 361 11.97 30.69 18.17
#